data_AF-A0A482D1V5-F1
#
_entry.id   AF-A0A482D1V5-F1
#
_cell.length_a   1.000
_cell.length_b   1.000
_cell.length_c   1.000
_cell.angle_alpha   90.00
_cell.angle_beta   90.00
_cell.angle_gamma   90.00
#
_symmetry.space_group_name_H-M   'P 1'
#
loop_
_entity.id
_entity.type
_entity.pdbx_description
1 polymer ?
#
loop_
_entity_poly.entity_id
_entity_poly.type
_entity_poly.pdbx_seq_one_letter_code
_entity_poly.pdbx_strand_id
1 'polypeptide(L)'
;MNSVTKKEKNIKSNGIKNQIKSILKTLIALNKDKTSPDTKYVLVSQVKSQIVKMLKRYNRLLKIYWAIDTKNKNYIRSGGVEEYSARDIYNMVIKLLKNDGYKKVCKRTLERDINLLNEMGLFKSKIRRLGKQKGSIAHYRQNMLFTHIHKDIILEYLTQLLKENLKDKKIIGDFDKEDEDENFNYTNL
;
A
#
# COMPACT_ATOMS: atom_id res chain seq x y z
N MET A 1 -13.97 -27.24 -14.09
CA MET A 1 -13.87 -26.34 -12.92
C MET A 1 -12.80 -25.21 -13.01
N ASN A 2 -11.96 -25.12 -14.06
CA ASN A 2 -10.90 -24.08 -14.16
C ASN A 2 -11.29 -22.75 -14.84
N SER A 3 -12.49 -22.64 -15.42
CA SER A 3 -12.91 -21.47 -16.20
C SER A 3 -13.40 -20.30 -15.31
N VAL A 4 -14.02 -20.61 -14.17
CA VAL A 4 -14.56 -19.60 -13.23
C VAL A 4 -13.44 -18.82 -12.54
N THR A 5 -12.40 -19.51 -12.06
CA THR A 5 -11.23 -18.90 -11.43
C THR A 5 -10.38 -18.06 -12.39
N LYS A 6 -10.32 -18.41 -13.68
CA LYS A 6 -9.67 -17.55 -14.71
C LYS A 6 -10.44 -16.26 -14.97
N LYS A 7 -11.78 -16.34 -15.09
CA LYS A 7 -12.64 -15.16 -15.30
C LYS A 7 -12.56 -14.18 -14.13
N GLU A 8 -12.65 -14.65 -12.89
CA GLU A 8 -12.53 -13.79 -11.70
C GLU A 8 -11.15 -13.11 -11.58
N LYS A 9 -10.07 -13.84 -11.88
CA LYS A 9 -8.71 -13.28 -11.89
C LYS A 9 -8.56 -12.19 -12.96
N ASN A 10 -9.13 -12.39 -14.15
CA ASN A 10 -9.08 -11.41 -15.23
C ASN A 10 -9.87 -10.13 -14.87
N ILE A 11 -11.06 -10.26 -14.28
CA ILE A 11 -11.89 -9.13 -13.81
C ILE A 11 -11.16 -8.32 -12.73
N LYS A 12 -10.58 -8.98 -11.72
CA LYS A 12 -9.76 -8.32 -10.69
C LYS A 12 -8.52 -7.63 -11.29
N SER A 13 -7.88 -8.23 -12.29
CA SER A 13 -6.70 -7.64 -12.95
C SER A 13 -7.05 -6.39 -13.75
N ASN A 14 -8.19 -6.38 -14.44
CA ASN A 14 -8.65 -5.22 -15.20
C ASN A 14 -9.05 -4.08 -14.26
N GLY A 15 -9.67 -4.38 -13.12
CA GLY A 15 -9.96 -3.38 -12.09
C GLY A 15 -8.69 -2.68 -11.58
N ILE A 16 -7.64 -3.45 -11.25
CA ILE A 16 -6.37 -2.89 -10.79
C ILE A 16 -5.68 -2.05 -11.89
N LYS A 17 -5.68 -2.51 -13.14
CA LYS A 17 -5.10 -1.75 -14.27
C LYS A 17 -5.81 -0.41 -14.46
N ASN A 18 -7.15 -0.41 -14.40
CA ASN A 18 -7.94 0.81 -14.51
C ASN A 18 -7.69 1.77 -13.33
N GLN A 19 -7.59 1.24 -12.11
CA GLN A 19 -7.25 2.03 -10.93
C GLN A 19 -5.86 2.68 -11.06
N ILE A 20 -4.85 1.94 -11.51
CA ILE A 20 -3.50 2.48 -11.77
C ILE A 20 -3.57 3.60 -12.80
N LYS A 21 -4.28 3.38 -13.92
CA LYS A 21 -4.43 4.37 -14.99
C LYS A 21 -5.11 5.64 -14.49
N SER A 22 -6.14 5.51 -13.66
CA SER A 22 -6.84 6.64 -13.05
C SER A 22 -5.92 7.47 -12.15
N ILE A 23 -5.23 6.82 -11.21
CA ILE A 23 -4.29 7.50 -10.29
C ILE A 23 -3.17 8.19 -11.09
N LEU A 24 -2.63 7.50 -12.10
CA LEU A 24 -1.55 8.04 -12.92
C LEU A 24 -1.99 9.30 -13.68
N LYS A 25 -3.19 9.30 -14.29
CA LYS A 25 -3.74 10.49 -14.96
C LYS A 25 -3.86 11.68 -14.01
N THR A 26 -4.36 11.46 -12.80
CA THR A 26 -4.47 12.51 -11.77
C THR A 26 -3.09 13.06 -11.40
N LEU A 27 -2.10 12.19 -11.18
CA LEU A 27 -0.74 12.63 -10.82
C LEU A 27 -0.07 13.40 -11.96
N ILE A 28 -0.20 12.95 -13.22
CA ILE A 28 0.34 13.66 -14.38
C ILE A 28 -0.27 15.07 -14.47
N ALA A 29 -1.59 15.18 -14.37
CA ALA A 29 -2.28 16.47 -14.43
C ALA A 29 -1.80 17.47 -13.35
N LEU A 30 -1.47 16.98 -12.15
CA LEU A 30 -0.97 17.81 -11.04
C LEU A 30 0.51 18.21 -11.17
N ASN A 31 1.27 17.56 -12.06
CA ASN A 31 2.72 17.63 -12.05
C ASN A 31 3.36 18.00 -13.39
N LYS A 32 2.63 17.95 -14.50
CA LYS A 32 3.18 18.19 -15.85
C LYS A 32 3.66 19.63 -16.08
N ASP A 33 3.01 20.61 -15.45
CA ASP A 33 3.26 22.05 -15.71
C ASP A 33 4.19 22.68 -14.66
N LYS A 34 4.92 21.87 -13.89
CA LYS A 34 5.83 22.39 -12.85
C LYS A 34 7.09 22.99 -13.47
N THR A 35 7.37 24.25 -13.12
CA THR A 35 8.45 25.07 -13.69
C THR A 35 9.39 25.67 -12.64
N SER A 36 9.30 25.24 -11.36
CA SER A 36 10.22 25.74 -10.33
C SER A 36 11.67 25.35 -10.66
N PRO A 37 12.66 26.24 -10.42
CA PRO A 37 14.08 25.94 -10.67
C PRO A 37 14.60 24.72 -9.91
N ASP A 38 14.00 24.38 -8.77
CA ASP A 38 14.35 23.18 -7.98
C ASP A 38 13.64 21.89 -8.44
N THR A 39 12.87 21.96 -9.54
CA THR A 39 12.02 20.85 -9.97
C THR A 39 12.86 19.72 -10.55
N LYS A 40 12.70 18.52 -9.98
CA LYS A 40 13.34 17.31 -10.48
C LYS A 40 12.45 16.61 -11.50
N TYR A 41 13.04 16.00 -12.52
CA TYR A 41 12.31 15.19 -13.48
C TYR A 41 12.06 13.77 -12.95
N VAL A 42 10.87 13.23 -13.22
CA VAL A 42 10.54 11.83 -12.97
C VAL A 42 9.77 11.28 -14.17
N LEU A 43 10.12 10.07 -14.60
CA LEU A 43 9.50 9.44 -15.76
C LEU A 43 8.12 8.88 -15.42
N VAL A 44 7.20 8.88 -16.38
CA VAL A 44 5.86 8.26 -16.25
C VAL A 44 5.98 6.79 -15.81
N SER A 45 6.91 6.02 -16.37
CA SER A 45 7.17 4.63 -15.99
C SER A 45 7.56 4.47 -14.51
N GLN A 46 8.38 5.39 -13.99
CA GLN A 46 8.79 5.42 -12.58
C GLN A 46 7.61 5.72 -11.67
N VAL A 47 6.77 6.69 -12.02
CA VAL A 47 5.53 7.01 -11.26
C VAL A 47 4.58 5.82 -11.26
N LYS A 48 4.39 5.17 -12.41
CA LYS A 48 3.59 3.94 -12.51
C LYS A 48 4.11 2.83 -11.58
N SER A 49 5.43 2.65 -11.50
CA SER A 49 6.05 1.71 -10.56
C SER A 49 5.78 2.07 -9.09
N GLN A 50 5.83 3.36 -8.74
CA GLN A 50 5.47 3.84 -7.40
C GLN A 50 4.00 3.55 -7.06
N ILE A 51 3.06 3.78 -7.98
CA ILE A 51 1.64 3.44 -7.79
C ILE A 51 1.46 1.94 -7.54
N VAL A 52 2.14 1.07 -8.31
CA VAL A 52 2.08 -0.38 -8.11
C VAL A 52 2.60 -0.79 -6.73
N LYS A 53 3.70 -0.18 -6.26
CA LYS A 53 4.24 -0.41 -4.91
C LYS A 53 3.26 0.07 -3.84
N MET A 54 2.63 1.23 -4.05
CA MET A 54 1.60 1.77 -3.17
C MET A 54 0.40 0.82 -3.05
N LEU A 55 -0.15 0.31 -4.16
CA LEU A 55 -1.27 -0.64 -4.14
C LEU A 55 -0.92 -1.98 -3.48
N LYS A 56 0.33 -2.45 -3.63
CA LYS A 56 0.82 -3.62 -2.87
C LYS A 56 0.85 -3.36 -1.37
N ARG A 57 1.22 -2.15 -0.95
CA ARG A 57 1.16 -1.72 0.45
C ARG A 57 -0.28 -1.60 0.94
N TYR A 58 -1.18 -1.04 0.14
CA TYR A 58 -2.61 -0.96 0.42
C TYR A 58 -3.21 -2.34 0.75
N ASN A 59 -3.03 -3.34 -0.12
CA ASN A 59 -3.54 -4.70 0.13
C ASN A 59 -2.95 -5.29 1.43
N ARG A 60 -1.66 -5.05 1.71
CA ARG A 60 -1.03 -5.54 2.94
C ARG A 60 -1.62 -4.88 4.20
N LEU A 61 -1.87 -3.57 4.17
CA LEU A 61 -2.52 -2.83 5.26
C LEU A 61 -3.93 -3.36 5.52
N LEU A 62 -4.71 -3.66 4.47
CA LEU A 62 -6.03 -4.28 4.63
C LEU A 62 -5.97 -5.65 5.32
N LYS A 63 -4.97 -6.47 4.99
CA LYS A 63 -4.79 -7.78 5.65
C LYS A 63 -4.36 -7.65 7.10
N ILE A 64 -3.50 -6.68 7.41
CA ILE A 64 -3.14 -6.36 8.80
C ILE A 64 -4.37 -5.92 9.56
N TYR A 65 -5.16 -5.00 9.00
CA TYR A 65 -6.40 -4.52 9.59
C TYR A 65 -7.34 -5.68 9.93
N TRP A 66 -7.57 -6.57 8.96
CA TRP A 66 -8.44 -7.74 9.14
C TRP A 66 -7.90 -8.76 10.18
N ALA A 67 -6.59 -9.01 10.19
CA ALA A 67 -5.97 -9.92 11.15
C ALA A 67 -6.12 -9.41 12.59
N ILE A 68 -5.93 -8.10 12.79
CA ILE A 68 -6.13 -7.44 14.09
C ILE A 68 -7.61 -7.49 14.50
N ASP A 69 -8.52 -7.11 13.61
CA ASP A 69 -9.98 -7.16 13.85
C ASP A 69 -10.43 -8.57 14.30
N THR A 70 -9.95 -9.61 13.61
CA THR A 70 -10.24 -11.00 13.95
C THR A 70 -9.74 -11.35 15.36
N LYS A 71 -8.47 -11.02 15.66
CA LYS A 71 -7.89 -11.30 16.99
C LYS A 71 -8.54 -10.52 18.11
N ASN A 72 -8.95 -9.28 17.86
CA ASN A 72 -9.72 -8.48 18.82
C ASN A 72 -11.08 -9.07 19.12
N LYS A 73 -11.82 -9.49 18.10
CA LYS A 73 -13.14 -10.11 18.28
C LYS A 73 -13.05 -11.37 19.13
N ASN A 74 -12.04 -12.20 18.88
CA ASN A 74 -11.73 -13.39 19.67
C ASN A 74 -11.40 -13.06 21.13
N TYR A 75 -10.51 -12.10 21.36
CA TYR A 75 -10.14 -11.64 22.70
C TYR A 75 -11.36 -11.14 23.48
N ILE A 76 -12.21 -10.31 22.85
CA ILE A 76 -13.43 -9.78 23.47
C ILE A 76 -14.43 -10.90 23.77
N ARG A 77 -14.68 -11.80 22.80
CA ARG A 77 -15.64 -12.92 22.94
C ARG A 77 -15.24 -13.89 24.05
N SER A 78 -13.94 -14.09 24.25
CA SER A 78 -13.39 -14.98 25.28
C SER A 78 -13.26 -14.32 26.66
N GLY A 79 -13.71 -13.08 26.84
CA GLY A 79 -13.52 -12.35 28.11
C GLY A 79 -12.05 -12.06 28.44
N GLY A 80 -11.18 -12.04 27.41
CA GLY A 80 -9.75 -11.77 27.56
C GLY A 80 -8.85 -12.99 27.67
N VAL A 81 -9.39 -14.22 27.58
CA VAL A 81 -8.62 -15.47 27.66
C VAL A 81 -7.81 -15.73 26.38
N GLU A 82 -8.37 -15.42 25.21
CA GLU A 82 -7.67 -15.57 23.92
C GLU A 82 -6.73 -14.39 23.65
N GLU A 83 -5.66 -14.29 24.44
CA GLU A 83 -4.60 -13.33 24.19
C GLU A 83 -3.90 -13.57 22.85
N TYR A 84 -3.31 -12.50 22.30
CA TYR A 84 -2.49 -12.60 21.11
C TYR A 84 -1.32 -11.64 21.18
N SER A 85 -0.25 -12.00 20.48
CA SER A 85 0.96 -11.21 20.34
C SER A 85 1.06 -10.60 18.95
N ALA A 86 1.99 -9.66 18.77
CA ALA A 86 2.33 -9.13 17.46
C ALA A 86 2.78 -10.25 16.48
N ARG A 87 3.41 -11.32 17.00
CA ARG A 87 3.84 -12.46 16.20
C ARG A 87 2.66 -13.21 15.57
N ASP A 88 1.55 -13.32 16.28
CA ASP A 88 0.35 -13.98 15.78
C ASP A 88 -0.25 -13.21 14.60
N ILE A 89 -0.29 -11.88 14.71
CA ILE A 89 -0.69 -10.99 13.61
C ILE A 89 0.24 -11.17 12.41
N TYR A 90 1.56 -11.17 12.62
CA TYR A 90 2.52 -11.34 11.53
C TYR A 90 2.36 -12.68 10.81
N ASN A 91 2.21 -13.76 11.57
CA ASN A 91 2.04 -15.10 10.99
C ASN A 91 0.75 -15.19 10.17
N MET A 92 -0.34 -14.62 10.67
CA MET A 92 -1.62 -14.57 9.97
C MET A 92 -1.51 -13.79 8.66
N VAL A 93 -0.92 -12.59 8.69
CA VAL A 93 -0.74 -11.75 7.51
C VAL A 93 0.19 -12.40 6.48
N ILE A 94 1.30 -13.01 6.91
CA ILE A 94 2.22 -13.72 6.02
C ILE A 94 1.51 -14.89 5.33
N LYS A 95 0.67 -15.65 6.06
CA LYS A 95 -0.13 -16.74 5.48
C LYS A 95 -1.11 -16.21 4.43
N LEU A 96 -1.84 -15.14 4.73
CA LEU A 96 -2.76 -14.50 3.78
C LEU A 96 -2.05 -13.99 2.52
N LEU A 97 -0.88 -13.34 2.68
CA LEU A 97 -0.09 -12.85 1.56
C LEU A 97 0.45 -13.99 0.68
N LYS A 98 0.89 -15.10 1.30
CA LYS A 98 1.35 -16.29 0.58
C LYS A 98 0.22 -16.92 -0.25
N ASN A 99 -0.99 -17.01 0.31
CA ASN A 99 -2.17 -17.54 -0.39
C ASN A 99 -2.53 -16.69 -1.62
N ASP A 100 -2.30 -15.38 -1.56
CA ASP A 100 -2.49 -14.46 -2.69
C ASP A 100 -1.32 -14.48 -3.71
N GLY A 101 -0.30 -15.30 -3.48
CA GLY A 101 0.88 -15.41 -4.35
C GLY A 101 1.92 -14.29 -4.17
N TYR A 102 1.85 -13.51 -3.10
CA TYR A 102 2.86 -12.49 -2.80
C TYR A 102 4.13 -13.09 -2.17
N LYS A 103 5.26 -12.43 -2.43
CA LYS A 103 6.53 -12.74 -1.76
C LYS A 103 6.42 -12.51 -0.24
N LYS A 104 7.21 -13.28 0.51
CA LYS A 104 7.31 -13.15 1.97
C LYS A 104 7.77 -11.73 2.35
N VAL A 105 7.07 -11.14 3.31
CA VAL A 105 7.37 -9.82 3.87
C VAL A 105 8.09 -9.99 5.20
N CYS A 106 9.09 -9.14 5.48
CA CYS A 106 9.80 -9.16 6.76
C CYS A 106 8.94 -8.57 7.89
N LYS A 107 9.17 -9.01 9.13
CA LYS A 107 8.43 -8.54 10.32
C LYS A 107 8.52 -7.01 10.48
N ARG A 108 9.71 -6.43 10.27
CA ARG A 108 9.94 -4.98 10.35
C ARG A 108 9.06 -4.18 9.37
N THR A 109 8.74 -4.73 8.20
CA THR A 109 7.82 -4.07 7.26
C THR A 109 6.38 -4.11 7.78
N LEU A 110 5.96 -5.23 8.36
CA LEU A 110 4.63 -5.34 8.97
C LEU A 110 4.50 -4.41 10.19
N GLU A 111 5.56 -4.27 10.99
CA GLU A 111 5.63 -3.30 12.10
C GLU A 111 5.42 -1.86 11.62
N ARG A 112 6.15 -1.45 10.58
CA ARG A 112 5.99 -0.12 9.98
C ARG A 112 4.58 0.10 9.44
N ASP A 113 3.96 -0.93 8.87
CA ASP A 113 2.60 -0.83 8.37
C ASP A 113 1.56 -0.77 9.49
N ILE A 114 1.76 -1.48 10.61
CA ILE A 114 0.93 -1.32 11.82
C ILE A 114 1.05 0.10 12.38
N ASN A 115 2.26 0.64 12.44
CA ASN A 115 2.48 2.02 12.88
C ASN A 115 1.76 3.02 11.96
N LEU A 116 1.77 2.78 10.65
CA LEU A 116 1.02 3.61 9.70
C LEU A 116 -0.49 3.58 9.97
N LEU A 117 -1.05 2.41 10.28
CA LEU A 117 -2.48 2.31 10.64
C LEU A 117 -2.80 3.01 11.96
N ASN A 118 -1.83 3.07 12.88
CA ASN A 118 -1.94 3.83 14.13
C ASN A 118 -1.88 5.35 13.86
N GLU A 119 -1.00 5.81 12.96
CA GLU A 119 -0.91 7.21 12.50
C GLU A 119 -2.22 7.66 11.82
N MET A 120 -2.86 6.78 11.04
CA MET A 120 -4.18 7.02 10.44
C MET A 120 -5.35 7.04 11.44
N GLY A 121 -5.10 6.77 12.73
CA GLY A 121 -6.14 6.71 13.77
C GLY A 121 -7.08 5.50 13.64
N LEU A 122 -6.72 4.48 12.85
CA LEU A 122 -7.51 3.26 12.66
C LEU A 122 -7.35 2.27 13.82
N PHE A 123 -6.21 2.31 14.49
CA PHE A 123 -5.95 1.57 15.72
C PHE A 123 -5.26 2.45 16.73
N LYS A 124 -5.32 2.03 18.00
CA LYS A 124 -4.43 2.47 19.06
C LYS A 124 -3.67 1.25 19.57
N SER A 125 -2.36 1.21 19.32
CA SER A 125 -1.50 0.14 19.84
C SER A 125 -1.20 0.35 21.32
N LYS A 126 -1.46 -0.67 22.15
CA LYS A 126 -1.04 -0.77 23.54
C LYS A 126 -0.15 -2.00 23.67
N ILE A 127 1.16 -1.77 23.69
CA ILE A 127 2.16 -2.83 23.82
C ILE A 127 2.56 -2.93 25.28
N ARG A 128 2.26 -4.05 25.93
CA ARG A 128 2.75 -4.37 27.28
C ARG A 128 4.02 -5.19 27.16
N ARG A 129 5.14 -4.65 27.64
CA ARG A 129 6.41 -5.38 27.73
C ARG A 129 6.38 -6.29 28.96
N LEU A 130 6.80 -7.55 28.81
CA LEU A 130 6.79 -8.54 29.89
C LEU A 130 8.12 -8.61 30.66
N GLY A 131 9.08 -7.73 30.34
CA GLY A 131 10.43 -7.69 30.92
C GLY A 131 11.52 -7.81 29.86
N LYS A 132 12.79 -7.67 30.28
CA LYS A 132 13.96 -7.78 29.39
C LYS A 132 13.97 -9.19 28.78
N GLN A 133 13.97 -9.27 27.44
CA GLN A 133 13.95 -10.52 26.65
C GLN A 133 12.70 -11.42 26.81
N LYS A 134 11.68 -11.04 27.59
CA LYS A 134 10.46 -11.84 27.81
C LYS A 134 9.34 -11.57 26.79
N GLY A 135 9.63 -10.82 25.73
CA GLY A 135 8.67 -10.46 24.69
C GLY A 135 7.66 -9.39 25.11
N SER A 136 6.57 -9.29 24.35
CA SER A 136 5.54 -8.27 24.53
C SER A 136 4.17 -8.78 24.10
N ILE A 137 3.15 -8.44 24.88
CA ILE A 137 1.74 -8.61 24.51
C ILE A 137 1.29 -7.35 23.79
N ALA A 138 0.67 -7.52 22.62
CA ALA A 138 0.20 -6.41 21.82
C ALA A 138 -1.32 -6.40 21.82
N HIS A 139 -1.91 -5.35 22.42
CA HIS A 139 -3.33 -5.08 22.30
C HIS A 139 -3.51 -3.94 21.29
N TYR A 140 -4.31 -4.15 20.27
CA TYR A 140 -4.66 -3.09 19.32
C TYR A 140 -6.13 -2.74 19.53
N ARG A 141 -6.43 -1.54 20.01
CA ARG A 141 -7.82 -1.08 20.06
C ARG A 141 -8.21 -0.54 18.70
N GLN A 142 -9.15 -1.18 18.03
CA GLN A 142 -9.66 -0.71 16.73
C GLN A 142 -10.59 0.48 16.92
N ASN A 143 -10.48 1.45 16.02
CA ASN A 143 -11.40 2.58 15.97
C ASN A 143 -12.68 2.17 15.23
N MET A 144 -13.73 1.87 16.00
CA MET A 144 -15.00 1.38 15.47
C MET A 144 -15.74 2.42 14.62
N LEU A 145 -15.49 3.72 14.83
CA LEU A 145 -16.09 4.80 14.03
C LEU A 145 -15.72 4.65 12.55
N PHE A 146 -14.50 4.20 12.27
CA PHE A 146 -13.96 4.11 10.91
C PHE A 146 -14.04 2.71 10.30
N THR A 147 -14.66 1.73 10.97
CA THR A 147 -14.70 0.35 10.47
C THR A 147 -15.37 0.23 9.10
N HIS A 148 -16.36 1.07 8.79
CA HIS A 148 -17.06 1.03 7.50
C HIS A 148 -16.26 1.71 6.36
N ILE A 149 -15.39 2.67 6.68
CA ILE A 149 -14.64 3.50 5.70
C ILE A 149 -13.12 3.30 5.73
N HIS A 150 -12.61 2.35 6.53
CA HIS A 150 -11.16 2.13 6.71
C HIS A 150 -10.42 1.91 5.38
N LYS A 151 -11.06 1.27 4.39
CA LYS A 151 -10.47 1.03 3.07
C LYS A 151 -10.15 2.36 2.37
N ASP A 152 -11.09 3.29 2.41
CA ASP A 152 -10.97 4.58 1.75
C ASP A 152 -9.92 5.45 2.46
N ILE A 153 -9.95 5.47 3.80
CA ILE A 153 -8.93 6.18 4.62
C ILE A 153 -7.52 5.70 4.28
N ILE A 154 -7.29 4.39 4.20
CA ILE A 154 -5.96 3.84 3.88
C ILE A 154 -5.55 4.24 2.46
N LEU A 155 -6.46 4.12 1.48
CA LEU A 155 -6.16 4.45 0.10
C LEU A 155 -5.84 5.95 -0.08
N GLU A 156 -6.64 6.80 0.56
CA GLU A 156 -6.47 8.25 0.54
C GLU A 156 -5.12 8.66 1.15
N TYR A 157 -4.81 8.16 2.36
CA TYR A 157 -3.56 8.44 3.03
C TYR A 157 -2.34 8.02 2.19
N LEU A 158 -2.37 6.82 1.60
CA LEU A 158 -1.29 6.35 0.73
C LEU A 158 -1.17 7.16 -0.56
N THR A 159 -2.29 7.65 -1.09
CA THR A 159 -2.32 8.53 -2.27
C THR A 159 -1.73 9.89 -1.93
N GLN A 160 -2.02 10.42 -0.75
CA GLN A 160 -1.46 11.67 -0.25
C GLN A 160 0.06 11.57 -0.07
N LEU A 161 0.55 10.49 0.55
CA LEU A 161 2.00 10.24 0.62
C LEU A 161 2.65 10.20 -0.76
N LEU A 162 1.98 9.61 -1.76
CA LEU A 162 2.50 9.57 -3.13
C LEU A 162 2.54 10.97 -3.75
N LYS A 163 1.50 11.79 -3.55
CA LYS A 163 1.48 13.19 -4.00
C LYS A 163 2.59 14.01 -3.35
N GLU A 164 2.79 13.86 -2.05
CA GLU A 164 3.86 14.55 -1.30
C GLU A 164 5.25 14.16 -1.80
N ASN A 165 5.47 12.87 -2.08
CA ASN A 165 6.72 12.38 -2.67
C ASN A 165 6.98 12.92 -4.08
N LEU A 166 5.96 13.43 -4.77
CA LEU A 166 6.04 14.01 -6.10
C LEU A 166 5.90 15.54 -6.09
N LYS A 167 5.81 16.19 -4.92
CA LYS A 167 5.51 17.63 -4.82
C LYS A 167 6.55 18.50 -5.55
N ASP A 168 7.81 18.09 -5.53
CA ASP A 168 8.97 18.76 -6.12
C ASP A 168 9.37 18.19 -7.49
N LYS A 169 8.52 17.35 -8.10
CA LYS A 169 8.85 16.62 -9.33
C LYS A 169 7.93 16.92 -10.50
N LYS A 170 8.51 17.26 -11.66
CA LYS A 170 7.81 17.31 -12.94
C LYS A 170 7.75 15.92 -13.53
N ILE A 171 6.55 15.47 -13.90
CA ILE A 171 6.38 14.19 -14.56
C ILE A 171 6.53 14.41 -16.06
N ILE A 172 7.48 13.70 -16.67
CA ILE A 172 7.75 13.73 -18.10
C ILE A 172 7.51 12.34 -18.70
N GLY A 173 7.14 12.29 -19.97
CA GLY A 173 7.04 11.07 -20.76
C GLY A 173 8.36 10.30 -20.78
N ASP A 174 8.27 9.01 -21.10
CA ASP A 174 9.44 8.14 -21.12
C ASP A 174 10.42 8.50 -22.27
N PHE A 175 9.92 9.22 -23.30
CA PHE A 175 10.66 9.62 -24.51
C PHE A 175 10.94 11.13 -24.59
N ASP A 176 10.44 11.94 -23.65
CA ASP A 176 10.57 13.41 -23.68
C ASP A 176 12.03 13.92 -23.62
N LYS A 177 13.01 13.04 -23.39
CA LYS A 177 14.44 13.35 -23.43
C LYS A 177 15.13 12.96 -24.75
N GLU A 178 14.52 12.07 -25.53
CA GLU A 178 15.11 11.54 -26.77
C GLU A 178 14.73 12.43 -27.97
N ASP A 179 13.60 13.15 -27.89
CA ASP A 179 13.12 14.05 -28.94
C ASP A 179 14.01 15.30 -29.18
N GLU A 180 14.92 15.65 -28.24
CA GLU A 180 15.83 16.80 -28.41
C GLU A 180 17.13 16.44 -29.17
N ASP A 181 17.50 15.16 -29.30
CA ASP A 181 18.81 14.72 -29.84
C ASP A 181 18.74 13.79 -31.07
N GLU A 182 17.57 13.26 -31.44
CA GLU A 182 17.45 12.37 -32.61
C GLU A 182 17.25 13.15 -33.92
N ASN A 183 18.36 13.56 -34.55
CA ASN A 183 18.38 13.85 -35.98
C ASN A 183 18.12 12.55 -36.76
N PHE A 184 16.85 12.28 -37.09
CA PHE A 184 16.48 11.19 -38.00
C PHE A 184 17.19 11.41 -39.34
N ASN A 185 18.26 10.66 -39.62
CA ASN A 185 18.95 10.71 -40.92
C ASN A 185 18.03 10.14 -42.01
N TYR A 186 17.31 11.02 -42.70
CA TYR A 186 16.44 10.72 -43.84
C TYR A 186 17.20 10.54 -45.16
N THR A 187 18.53 10.44 -45.15
CA THR A 187 19.38 10.38 -46.34
C THR A 187 19.37 9.04 -47.10
N ASN A 188 18.55 8.07 -46.68
CA ASN A 188 18.38 6.77 -47.36
C ASN A 188 16.94 6.51 -47.86
N LEU A 189 16.15 7.56 -48.12
CA LEU A 189 14.83 7.46 -48.77
C LEU A 189 14.91 7.72 -50.27
#